data_AF-A0A7X9SR85-F1
#
_entry.id   AF-A0A7X9SR85-F1
#
_cell.length_a   1.000
_cell.length_b   1.000
_cell.length_c   1.000
_cell.angle_alpha   90.00
_cell.angle_beta   90.00
_cell.angle_gamma   90.00
#
_symmetry.space_group_name_H-M   'P 1'
#
loop_
_entity.id
_entity.type
_entity.pdbx_description
1 polymer ?
#
loop_
_entity_poly.entity_id
_entity_poly.type
_entity_poly.pdbx_seq_one_letter_code
_entity_poly.pdbx_strand_id
1 'polypeptide(L)'
;MKEKLKKEVVANMKHLGVYRNDFDHVIDVYVDMLVQYKSFEKQFADSGYKITDEYTNKAGATNERKTPVYTALESLRKDIAKYSDLLCLNPRAYEKVKIPEVPVRKEEEKPQSKLLQALNSM
;
A
#
# COMPACT_ATOMS: atom_id res chain seq x y z
N MET A 1 11.88 11.22 -2.10
CA MET A 1 11.00 10.94 -0.93
C MET A 1 10.41 9.54 -1.00
N LYS A 2 9.67 9.18 -2.06
CA LYS A 2 9.11 7.84 -2.29
C LYS A 2 10.14 6.71 -2.07
N GLU A 3 11.27 6.77 -2.77
CA GLU A 3 12.35 5.77 -2.64
C GLU A 3 12.90 5.61 -1.21
N LYS A 4 12.99 6.72 -0.45
CA LYS A 4 13.44 6.67 0.94
C LYS A 4 12.42 5.93 1.81
N LEU A 5 11.14 6.25 1.67
CA LEU A 5 10.04 5.58 2.37
C LEU A 5 9.96 4.09 2.00
N LYS A 6 10.13 3.75 0.72
CA LYS A 6 10.17 2.34 0.27
C LYS A 6 11.30 1.58 0.95
N LYS A 7 12.51 2.15 0.99
CA LYS A 7 13.65 1.54 1.70
C LYS A 7 13.37 1.34 3.19
N GLU A 8 12.77 2.33 3.85
CA GLU A 8 12.39 2.25 5.27
C GLU A 8 11.34 1.15 5.51
N VAL A 9 10.28 1.09 4.70
CA VAL A 9 9.24 0.06 4.80
C VAL A 9 9.83 -1.34 4.59
N VAL A 10 10.64 -1.53 3.56
CA VAL A 10 11.31 -2.82 3.30
C VAL A 10 12.26 -3.20 4.44
N ALA A 11 13.02 -2.24 4.98
CA ALA A 11 13.91 -2.48 6.11
C ALA A 11 13.14 -2.93 7.36
N ASN A 12 12.01 -2.28 7.65
CA ASN A 12 11.14 -2.66 8.77
C ASN A 12 10.54 -4.05 8.56
N MET A 13 10.01 -4.36 7.38
CA MET A 13 9.48 -5.69 7.08
C MET A 13 10.56 -6.79 7.17
N LYS A 14 11.80 -6.50 6.76
CA LYS A 14 12.94 -7.41 6.91
C LYS A 14 13.34 -7.60 8.36
N HIS A 15 13.39 -6.53 9.14
CA HIS A 15 13.66 -6.58 10.58
C HIS A 15 12.63 -7.44 11.32
N LEU A 16 11.36 -7.35 10.90
CA LEU A 16 10.25 -8.16 11.41
C LEU A 16 10.19 -9.57 10.78
N GLY A 17 11.08 -9.93 9.85
CA GLY A 17 11.07 -11.26 9.23
C GLY A 17 9.84 -11.57 8.35
N VAL A 18 9.06 -10.56 7.96
CA VAL A 18 7.82 -10.71 7.16
C VAL A 18 7.99 -10.33 5.69
N TYR A 19 9.13 -9.73 5.33
CA TYR A 19 9.39 -9.32 3.95
C TYR A 19 9.47 -10.51 2.98
N ARG A 20 8.73 -10.40 1.87
CA ARG A 20 8.79 -11.28 0.70
C ARG A 20 8.62 -10.44 -0.56
N ASN A 21 9.26 -10.84 -1.66
CA ASN A 21 9.15 -10.17 -2.96
C ASN A 21 7.71 -10.15 -3.50
N ASP A 22 6.88 -11.14 -3.17
CA ASP A 22 5.45 -11.13 -3.50
C ASP A 22 4.70 -9.89 -2.97
N PHE A 23 5.23 -9.23 -1.94
CA PHE A 23 4.64 -8.01 -1.38
C PHE A 23 5.11 -6.73 -2.07
N ASP A 24 6.06 -6.76 -3.01
CA ASP A 24 6.67 -5.54 -3.57
C ASP A 24 5.61 -4.58 -4.17
N HIS A 25 4.60 -5.10 -4.86
CA HIS A 25 3.49 -4.28 -5.37
C HIS A 25 2.66 -3.65 -4.23
N VAL A 26 2.37 -4.40 -3.18
CA VAL A 26 1.61 -3.90 -2.01
C VAL A 26 2.42 -2.84 -1.26
N ILE A 27 3.74 -3.02 -1.17
CA ILE A 27 4.68 -2.05 -0.61
C ILE A 27 4.66 -0.76 -1.44
N ASP A 28 4.68 -0.84 -2.76
CA ASP A 28 4.63 0.33 -3.63
C ASP A 28 3.35 1.15 -3.45
N VAL A 29 2.20 0.49 -3.42
CA VAL A 29 0.90 1.14 -3.14
C VAL A 29 0.90 1.79 -1.75
N TYR A 30 1.40 1.08 -0.73
CA TYR A 30 1.49 1.62 0.63
C TYR A 30 2.38 2.87 0.71
N VAL A 31 3.54 2.83 0.06
CA VAL A 31 4.47 3.95 0.01
C VAL A 31 3.85 5.15 -0.71
N ASP A 32 3.11 4.92 -1.80
CA ASP A 32 2.40 5.99 -2.50
C ASP A 32 1.34 6.64 -1.62
N MET A 33 0.61 5.86 -0.82
CA MET A 33 -0.33 6.41 0.16
C MET A 33 0.37 7.27 1.23
N LEU A 34 1.56 6.87 1.72
CA LEU A 34 2.34 7.69 2.65
C LEU A 34 2.82 9.01 2.02
N VAL A 35 3.15 8.99 0.72
CA VAL A 35 3.52 10.20 -0.04
C VAL A 35 2.31 11.12 -0.20
N GLN A 36 1.16 10.58 -0.60
CA GLN A 36 -0.10 11.31 -0.74
C GLN A 36 -0.54 11.91 0.60
N TYR A 37 -0.40 11.17 1.69
CA TYR A 37 -0.74 11.62 3.03
C TYR A 37 0.00 12.92 3.39
N LYS A 38 1.31 12.99 3.14
CA LYS A 38 2.09 14.21 3.38
C LYS A 38 1.60 15.40 2.54
N SER A 39 1.18 15.16 1.30
CA SER A 39 0.60 16.20 0.44
C SER A 39 -0.73 16.70 0.98
N PHE A 40 -1.63 15.79 1.38
CA PHE A 40 -2.95 16.15 1.92
C PHE A 40 -2.86 16.82 3.29
N GLU A 41 -1.95 16.37 4.15
CA GLU A 41 -1.67 17.05 5.44
C GLU A 41 -1.23 18.49 5.23
N LYS A 42 -0.35 18.74 4.24
CA LYS A 42 0.05 20.10 3.89
C LYS A 42 -1.15 20.94 3.44
N GLN A 43 -1.97 20.41 2.53
CA GLN A 43 -3.18 21.12 2.06
C GLN A 43 -4.17 21.40 3.20
N PHE A 44 -4.29 20.49 4.16
CA PHE A 44 -5.16 20.65 5.31
C PHE A 44 -4.60 21.67 6.31
N ALA A 45 -3.29 21.72 6.50
CA ALA A 45 -2.64 22.78 7.27
C ALA A 45 -2.79 24.15 6.59
N ASP A 46 -2.56 24.23 5.28
CA ASP A 46 -2.70 25.46 4.47
C ASP A 46 -4.15 25.98 4.47
N SER A 47 -5.15 25.11 4.66
CA SER A 47 -6.56 25.51 4.82
C SER A 47 -6.92 26.04 6.21
N GLY A 48 -5.98 25.99 7.17
CA GLY A 48 -6.23 26.29 8.58
C GLY A 48 -6.99 25.18 9.31
N TYR A 49 -6.82 23.94 8.88
CA TYR A 49 -7.49 22.75 9.43
C TYR A 49 -9.02 22.81 9.37
N LYS A 50 -9.57 23.43 8.33
CA LYS A 50 -11.02 23.54 8.13
C LYS A 50 -11.64 22.18 7.84
N ILE A 51 -12.45 21.69 8.77
CA ILE A 51 -13.16 20.41 8.65
C ILE A 51 -14.46 20.51 7.87
N THR A 52 -15.08 21.70 7.83
CA THR A 52 -16.32 21.97 7.11
C THR A 52 -16.21 23.18 6.18
N ASP A 53 -17.02 23.17 5.12
CA ASP A 53 -17.27 24.31 4.23
C ASP A 53 -18.76 24.45 3.91
N GLU A 54 -19.18 25.68 3.58
CA GLU A 54 -20.50 25.92 3.01
C GLU A 54 -20.52 25.51 1.55
N TYR A 55 -21.58 24.81 1.15
CA TYR A 55 -21.78 24.34 -0.21
C TYR A 55 -23.22 24.57 -0.65
N THR A 56 -23.38 25.34 -1.72
CA THR A 56 -24.66 25.52 -2.40
C THR A 56 -24.83 24.45 -3.48
N ASN A 57 -25.89 23.66 -3.35
CA ASN A 57 -26.20 22.61 -4.34
C ASN A 57 -26.84 23.20 -5.61
N LYS A 58 -27.04 22.36 -6.64
CA LYS A 58 -27.65 22.78 -7.91
C LYS A 58 -29.10 23.30 -7.77
N ALA A 59 -29.77 22.99 -6.66
CA ALA A 59 -31.12 23.45 -6.35
C ALA A 59 -31.13 24.78 -5.55
N GLY A 60 -29.96 25.40 -5.31
CA GLY A 60 -29.84 26.68 -4.62
C GLY A 60 -29.82 26.59 -3.08
N ALA A 61 -29.87 25.39 -2.49
CA ALA A 61 -29.79 25.23 -1.04
C ALA A 61 -28.32 25.22 -0.57
N THR A 62 -27.98 26.11 0.37
CA THR A 62 -26.67 26.17 1.03
C THR A 62 -26.69 25.33 2.30
N ASN A 63 -25.75 24.38 2.40
CA ASN A 63 -25.57 23.53 3.56
C ASN A 63 -24.10 23.50 3.97
N GLU A 64 -23.84 23.27 5.25
CA GLU A 64 -22.51 22.94 5.74
C GLU A 64 -22.20 21.46 5.43
N ARG A 65 -21.00 21.16 4.93
CA ARG A 65 -20.53 19.80 4.67
C ARG A 65 -19.07 19.66 5.06
N LYS A 66 -18.56 18.43 5.11
CA LYS A 66 -17.11 18.18 5.28
C LYS A 66 -16.33 18.70 4.08
N THR A 67 -15.16 19.28 4.33
CA THR A 67 -14.26 19.68 3.24
C THR A 67 -13.78 18.44 2.47
N PRO A 68 -13.57 18.56 1.15
CA PRO A 68 -13.05 17.44 0.35
C PRO A 68 -11.70 16.92 0.85
N VAL A 69 -10.79 17.81 1.26
CA VAL A 69 -9.45 17.45 1.78
C VAL A 69 -9.57 16.68 3.10
N TYR A 70 -10.43 17.14 4.02
CA TYR A 70 -10.66 16.42 5.28
C TYR A 70 -11.24 15.03 5.04
N THR A 71 -12.21 14.92 4.13
CA THR A 71 -12.83 13.64 3.76
C THR A 71 -11.81 12.68 3.13
N ALA A 72 -10.94 13.18 2.24
CA ALA A 72 -9.87 12.39 1.63
C ALA A 72 -8.84 11.91 2.68
N LEU A 73 -8.48 12.76 3.65
CA LEU A 73 -7.58 12.39 4.76
C LEU A 73 -8.19 11.31 5.65
N GLU A 74 -9.47 11.40 5.99
CA GLU A 74 -10.16 10.37 6.78
C GLU A 74 -10.10 8.99 6.10
N SER A 75 -10.35 8.93 4.79
CA SER A 75 -10.26 7.68 4.02
C SER A 75 -8.81 7.17 3.92
N LEU A 76 -7.88 8.05 3.54
CA LEU A 76 -6.48 7.67 3.35
C LEU A 76 -5.83 7.15 4.64
N ARG A 77 -6.15 7.74 5.81
CA ARG A 77 -5.66 7.25 7.11
C ARG A 77 -6.16 5.84 7.42
N LYS A 78 -7.40 5.52 7.07
CA LYS A 78 -7.95 4.16 7.23
C LYS A 78 -7.27 3.17 6.28
N ASP A 79 -7.02 3.56 5.03
CA ASP A 79 -6.34 2.72 4.05
C ASP A 79 -4.87 2.47 4.43
N ILE A 80 -4.16 3.49 4.93
CA ILE A 80 -2.81 3.35 5.47
C ILE A 80 -2.79 2.34 6.62
N ALA A 81 -3.72 2.43 7.57
CA ALA A 81 -3.82 1.46 8.66
C ALA A 81 -4.04 0.03 8.11
N LYS A 82 -4.99 -0.14 7.18
CA LYS A 82 -5.28 -1.43 6.56
C LYS A 82 -4.07 -2.04 5.84
N TYR A 83 -3.32 -1.26 5.06
CA TYR A 83 -2.15 -1.78 4.35
C TYR A 83 -0.95 -2.00 5.27
N SER A 84 -0.82 -1.20 6.33
CA SER A 84 0.16 -1.46 7.39
C SER A 84 -0.09 -2.84 8.03
N ASP A 85 -1.35 -3.21 8.23
CA ASP A 85 -1.74 -4.52 8.75
C ASP A 85 -1.41 -5.63 7.76
N LEU A 86 -1.70 -5.44 6.46
CA LEU A 86 -1.37 -6.40 5.40
C LEU A 86 0.14 -6.65 5.29
N LEU A 87 0.95 -5.61 5.49
CA LEU A 87 2.41 -5.69 5.47
C LEU A 87 3.00 -6.11 6.83
N CYS A 88 2.15 -6.43 7.81
CA CYS A 88 2.54 -6.86 9.15
C CYS A 88 3.47 -5.87 9.88
N LEU A 89 3.29 -4.57 9.63
CA LEU A 89 4.10 -3.50 10.22
C LEU A 89 3.58 -3.05 11.59
N ASN A 90 2.47 -3.61 12.08
CA ASN A 90 1.93 -3.31 13.40
C ASN A 90 2.14 -4.50 14.39
N PRO A 91 2.25 -4.26 15.72
CA PRO A 91 2.47 -5.31 16.71
C PRO A 91 1.37 -6.40 16.73
N ARG A 92 0.11 -6.00 16.47
CA ARG A 92 -1.05 -6.93 16.47
C ARG A 92 -1.00 -7.95 15.34
N ALA A 93 -0.41 -7.60 14.20
CA ALA A 93 -0.21 -8.49 13.07
C ALA A 93 0.83 -9.54 13.45
N TYR A 94 1.90 -9.12 14.13
CA TYR A 94 3.02 -9.99 14.54
C TYR A 94 2.57 -11.17 15.42
N GLU A 95 1.66 -10.94 16.36
CA GLU A 95 1.11 -12.01 17.23
C GLU A 95 0.36 -13.11 16.44
N LYS A 96 -0.13 -12.80 15.24
CA LYS A 96 -0.89 -13.74 14.40
C LYS A 96 -0.04 -14.43 13.34
N VAL A 97 1.20 -14.01 13.11
CA VAL A 97 2.06 -14.60 12.08
C VAL A 97 2.72 -15.88 12.61
N LYS A 98 1.98 -17.00 12.59
CA LYS A 98 2.64 -18.27 12.22
C LYS A 98 3.01 -18.10 10.76
N ILE A 99 4.26 -17.78 10.44
CA ILE A 99 4.70 -17.52 9.06
C ILE A 99 4.23 -18.71 8.21
N PRO A 100 3.17 -18.56 7.39
CA PRO A 100 2.69 -19.68 6.61
C PRO A 100 3.77 -20.02 5.60
N GLU A 101 4.01 -21.32 5.39
CA GLU A 101 4.96 -21.77 4.37
C GLU A 101 4.63 -21.08 3.05
N VAL A 102 5.65 -20.52 2.41
CA VAL A 102 5.49 -19.84 1.12
C VAL A 102 4.98 -20.88 0.14
N PRO A 103 3.81 -20.67 -0.50
CA PRO A 103 3.36 -21.56 -1.56
C PRO A 103 4.43 -21.54 -2.65
N VAL A 104 5.12 -22.67 -2.84
CA VAL A 104 6.07 -22.81 -3.94
C VAL A 104 5.25 -22.76 -5.21
N ARG A 105 5.38 -21.66 -5.97
CA ARG A 105 4.83 -21.61 -7.33
C ARG A 105 5.50 -22.77 -8.08
N LYS A 106 4.70 -23.72 -8.58
CA LYS A 106 5.23 -24.73 -9.49
C LYS A 106 5.87 -23.97 -10.64
N GLU A 107 7.18 -24.11 -10.81
CA GLU A 107 7.82 -23.63 -12.02
C GLU A 107 7.13 -24.35 -13.18
N GLU A 108 6.58 -23.60 -14.13
CA GLU A 108 6.18 -24.20 -15.40
C GLU A 108 7.45 -24.81 -15.99
N GLU A 109 7.45 -26.12 -16.21
CA GLU A 109 8.56 -26.79 -16.89
C GLU A 109 8.80 -26.05 -18.20
N LYS A 110 9.92 -25.33 -18.28
CA LYS A 110 10.30 -24.66 -19.53
C LYS A 110 10.33 -25.76 -20.59
N PRO A 111 9.56 -25.62 -21.70
CA PRO A 111 9.57 -26.62 -22.74
C PRO A 111 11.03 -26.85 -23.16
N GLN A 112 11.46 -28.12 -23.10
CA GLN A 112 12.83 -28.48 -23.46
C GLN A 112 13.15 -27.87 -24.83
N SER A 113 14.31 -27.20 -24.93
CA SER A 113 14.77 -26.65 -26.20
C SER A 113 14.71 -27.73 -27.28
N LYS A 114 14.24 -27.36 -28.48
CA LYS A 114 14.19 -28.29 -29.64
C LYS A 114 15.55 -28.95 -29.91
N LEU A 115 16.65 -28.24 -29.60
CA LEU A 115 18.02 -28.79 -29.68
C LEU A 115 18.24 -29.92 -28.66
N LEU A 116 17.78 -29.74 -27.43
CA LEU A 116 17.91 -30.75 -26.37
C LEU A 116 17.03 -31.97 -26.66
N GLN A 117 15.84 -31.76 -27.23
CA GLN A 117 14.96 -32.84 -27.69
C GLN A 117 15.61 -33.66 -28.81
N ALA A 118 16.24 -32.99 -29.80
CA ALA A 118 16.92 -33.67 -30.90
C ALA A 118 18.14 -34.49 -30.44
N LEU A 119 18.92 -33.95 -29.49
CA LEU A 119 20.07 -34.64 -28.90
C LEU A 119 19.69 -35.89 -28.11
N ASN A 120 18.54 -35.88 -27.43
CA ASN A 120 18.05 -37.02 -26.66
C ASN A 120 17.32 -38.08 -27.51
N SER A 121 17.08 -37.79 -28.79
CA SER A 121 16.39 -38.69 -29.74
C SER A 121 17.34 -39.44 -30.69
N MET A 122 18.66 -39.26 -30.54
CA MET A 122 19.71 -40.02 -31.21
C MET A 122 20.29 -41.08 -30.27
#